data_AF-A0A239HV31-F1
#
_entry.id   AF-A0A239HV31-F1
#
_cell.length_a   1.000
_cell.length_b   1.000
_cell.length_c   1.000
_cell.angle_alpha   90.00
_cell.angle_beta   90.00
_cell.angle_gamma   90.00
#
_symmetry.space_group_name_H-M   'P 1'
#
loop_
_entity.id
_entity.type
_entity.pdbx_description
1 polymer ?
#
loop_
_entity_poly.entity_id
_entity_poly.type
_entity_poly.pdbx_seq_one_letter_code
_entity_poly.pdbx_strand_id
1 'polypeptide(L)'
;MLRLRKVGGLAGIGGPGSVPDFSLYSTGRAVALSGGELTQYRLTPDALRRLLDEARAAGLSRSHTVGSDRIADAVVTVVTMDGATTRLIEAGTQAVPEARFLKRLDPAGWPASDQAAKAAPYRPAKTAVLAGEAAGTGTVRAWPLKPLGDGVPVAGAVCTLAPSAKVPDAKPGTAWRSGGRTYSVRLRPLLPGESSCRDVG
;
A
#
# COMPACT_ATOMS: atom_id res chain seq x y z
N MET A 1 -5.46 0.11 13.73
CA MET A 1 -4.38 0.03 12.70
C MET A 1 -4.22 1.41 12.10
N LEU A 2 -2.99 1.85 11.84
CA LEU A 2 -2.72 3.10 11.15
C LEU A 2 -2.15 2.79 9.76
N ARG A 3 -2.71 3.40 8.72
CA ARG A 3 -2.30 3.19 7.33
C ARG A 3 -2.23 4.53 6.61
N LEU A 4 -1.19 4.73 5.81
CA LEU A 4 -0.95 5.92 5.02
C LEU A 4 -0.82 5.53 3.54
N ARG A 5 -1.51 6.28 2.68
CA ARG A 5 -1.50 6.11 1.22
C ARG A 5 -1.51 7.48 0.55
N LYS A 6 -0.63 7.69 -0.42
CA LYS A 6 -0.68 8.84 -1.33
C LYS A 6 -1.45 8.44 -2.58
N VAL A 7 -2.40 9.27 -2.99
CA VAL A 7 -3.21 9.07 -4.19
C VAL A 7 -3.28 10.34 -5.03
N GLY A 8 -3.49 10.19 -6.33
CA GLY A 8 -3.67 11.33 -7.26
C GLY A 8 -2.37 11.77 -7.92
N GLY A 9 -2.29 13.05 -8.29
CA GLY A 9 -1.22 13.59 -9.14
C GLY A 9 -1.36 13.21 -10.62
N LEU A 10 -0.65 13.94 -11.48
CA LEU A 10 -0.67 13.77 -12.95
C LEU A 10 -0.32 12.34 -13.42
N ALA A 11 0.45 11.58 -12.63
CA ALA A 11 0.85 10.21 -12.95
C ALA A 11 -0.12 9.13 -12.41
N GLY A 12 -1.16 9.50 -11.66
CA GLY A 12 -2.11 8.55 -11.07
C GLY A 12 -1.49 7.66 -9.97
N ILE A 13 -0.81 8.28 -9.01
CA ILE A 13 -0.13 7.58 -7.90
C ILE A 13 -1.17 6.86 -7.03
N GLY A 14 -0.81 5.68 -6.54
CA GLY A 14 -1.57 4.96 -5.53
C GLY A 14 -2.98 4.57 -5.97
N GLY A 15 -3.20 4.25 -7.24
CA GLY A 15 -4.49 3.77 -7.75
C GLY A 15 -4.98 2.48 -7.07
N PRO A 16 -6.26 2.08 -7.26
CA PRO A 16 -6.83 0.86 -6.68
C PRO A 16 -5.92 -0.36 -6.87
N GLY A 17 -5.76 -1.18 -5.83
CA GLY A 17 -4.84 -2.33 -5.87
C GLY A 17 -3.37 -2.01 -5.58
N SER A 18 -3.00 -0.76 -5.28
CA SER A 18 -1.63 -0.43 -4.85
C SER A 18 -1.34 -0.91 -3.42
N VAL A 19 -0.06 -1.15 -3.12
CA VAL A 19 0.38 -1.30 -1.73
C VAL A 19 0.35 0.10 -1.09
N PRO A 20 -0.17 0.25 0.15
CA PRO A 20 -0.04 1.48 0.91
C PRO A 20 1.43 1.86 1.13
N ASP A 21 1.73 3.16 1.19
CA ASP A 21 3.09 3.66 1.45
C ASP A 21 3.59 3.25 2.85
N PHE A 22 2.68 3.17 3.83
CA PHE A 22 2.97 2.73 5.19
C PHE A 22 1.76 2.04 5.85
N SER A 23 2.00 0.99 6.63
CA SER A 23 1.00 0.34 7.48
C SER A 23 1.61 -0.05 8.83
N LEU A 24 0.99 0.39 9.92
CA LEU A 24 1.32 0.08 11.30
C LEU A 24 0.19 -0.69 11.99
N TYR A 25 0.56 -1.86 12.51
CA TYR A 25 -0.34 -2.79 13.15
C TYR A 25 -0.31 -2.63 14.67
N SER A 26 -1.41 -3.00 15.33
CA SER A 26 -1.53 -2.98 16.80
C SER A 26 -0.50 -3.87 17.51
N THR A 27 0.12 -4.81 16.79
CA THR A 27 1.20 -5.64 17.32
C THR A 27 2.56 -4.93 17.35
N GLY A 28 2.67 -3.69 16.86
CA GLY A 28 3.93 -2.96 16.71
C GLY A 28 4.72 -3.32 15.44
N ARG A 29 4.18 -4.19 14.59
CA ARG A 29 4.74 -4.40 13.25
C ARG A 29 4.40 -3.21 12.38
N ALA A 30 5.38 -2.68 11.65
CA ALA A 30 5.12 -1.76 10.54
C ALA A 30 5.66 -2.35 9.23
N VAL A 31 5.03 -2.00 8.12
CA VAL A 31 5.50 -2.31 6.76
C VAL A 31 5.48 -1.02 5.95
N ALA A 32 6.59 -0.69 5.31
CA ALA A 32 6.75 0.51 4.50
C ALA A 32 7.66 0.23 3.29
N LEU A 33 7.56 1.06 2.26
CA LEU A 33 8.51 1.04 1.16
C LEU A 33 9.79 1.76 1.60
N SER A 34 10.94 1.09 1.51
CA SER A 34 12.26 1.66 1.82
C SER A 34 13.25 1.22 0.76
N GLY A 35 13.93 2.18 0.11
CA GLY A 35 14.89 1.88 -0.96
C GLY A 35 14.30 1.13 -2.16
N GLY A 36 12.98 1.24 -2.40
CA GLY A 36 12.29 0.52 -3.47
C GLY A 36 11.79 -0.88 -3.11
N GLU A 37 12.04 -1.35 -1.88
CA GLU A 37 11.59 -2.66 -1.39
C GLU A 37 10.66 -2.53 -0.18
N LEU A 38 9.72 -3.46 -0.05
CA LEU A 38 8.90 -3.53 1.16
C LEU A 38 9.75 -4.04 2.32
N THR A 39 9.86 -3.21 3.34
CA THR A 39 10.61 -3.49 4.56
C THR A 39 9.66 -3.56 5.73
N GLN A 40 9.89 -4.52 6.63
CA GLN A 40 9.20 -4.62 7.91
C GLN A 40 10.06 -4.05 9.04
N TYR A 41 9.38 -3.41 9.97
CA TYR A 41 9.93 -2.84 11.19
C TYR A 41 9.15 -3.35 12.39
N ARG A 42 9.75 -3.27 13.58
CA ARG A 42 9.14 -3.77 14.81
C ARG A 42 9.36 -2.76 15.91
N LEU A 43 8.33 -2.00 16.24
CA LEU A 43 8.35 -1.07 17.36
C LEU A 43 8.27 -1.81 18.70
N THR A 44 8.92 -1.26 19.72
CA THR A 44 8.64 -1.62 21.12
C THR A 44 7.22 -1.21 21.50
N PRO A 45 6.62 -1.84 22.53
CA PRO A 45 5.28 -1.47 22.98
C PRO A 45 5.15 0.01 23.38
N ASP A 46 6.18 0.58 24.00
CA ASP A 46 6.16 1.99 24.43
C ASP A 46 6.29 2.95 23.25
N ALA A 47 7.16 2.65 22.28
CA ALA A 47 7.27 3.45 21.06
C ALA A 47 5.97 3.39 20.24
N LEU A 48 5.33 2.22 20.14
CA LEU A 48 4.03 2.07 19.51
C LEU A 48 2.97 2.93 20.20
N ARG A 49 2.87 2.84 21.53
CA ARG A 49 1.89 3.61 22.31
C ARG A 49 2.07 5.11 22.08
N ARG A 50 3.30 5.60 22.24
CA ARG A 50 3.66 7.01 22.00
C ARG A 50 3.28 7.46 20.59
N LEU A 51 3.64 6.69 19.56
CA LEU A 51 3.34 7.05 18.17
C LEU A 51 1.83 7.12 17.89
N LEU A 52 1.04 6.20 18.46
CA LEU A 52 -0.41 6.21 18.32
C LEU A 52 -1.05 7.36 19.12
N ASP A 53 -0.53 7.69 20.30
CA ASP A 53 -1.02 8.82 21.09
C ASP A 53 -0.73 10.16 20.39
N GLU A 54 0.46 10.31 19.80
CA GLU A 54 0.79 11.45 18.94
C GLU A 54 -0.11 11.53 17.70
N ALA A 55 -0.45 10.40 17.07
CA ALA A 55 -1.39 10.36 15.95
C ALA A 55 -2.79 10.86 16.36
N ARG A 56 -3.27 10.45 17.54
CA ARG A 56 -4.56 10.91 18.10
C ARG A 56 -4.51 12.40 18.42
N ALA A 57 -3.44 12.87 19.04
CA ALA A 57 -3.24 14.29 19.36
C ALA A 57 -3.18 15.15 18.08
N ALA A 58 -2.66 14.61 16.98
CA ALA A 58 -2.67 15.24 15.67
C ALA A 58 -4.04 15.23 14.97
N GLY A 59 -5.08 14.65 15.58
CA GLY A 59 -6.46 14.67 15.06
C GLY A 59 -6.82 13.47 14.17
N LEU A 60 -5.93 12.51 13.96
CA LEU A 60 -6.14 11.39 13.03
C LEU A 60 -7.18 10.36 13.50
N SER A 61 -7.67 10.46 14.74
CA SER A 61 -8.71 9.58 15.29
C SER A 61 -10.12 9.94 14.85
N ARG A 62 -10.29 11.02 14.08
CA ARG A 62 -11.59 11.48 13.58
C ARG A 62 -11.51 11.72 12.08
N SER A 63 -12.52 11.30 11.34
CA SER A 63 -12.56 11.50 9.90
C SER A 63 -12.72 12.98 9.56
N HIS A 64 -11.84 13.53 8.73
CA HIS A 64 -11.91 14.91 8.26
C HIS A 64 -11.00 15.13 7.04
N THR A 65 -11.17 16.28 6.36
CA THR A 65 -10.32 16.69 5.24
C THR A 65 -9.60 17.98 5.60
N VAL A 66 -8.31 18.06 5.28
CA VAL A 66 -7.46 19.23 5.44
C VAL A 66 -6.98 19.68 4.06
N GLY A 67 -7.14 20.97 3.75
CA GLY A 67 -6.79 21.55 2.45
C GLY A 67 -8.02 21.80 1.56
N SER A 68 -7.78 22.23 0.31
CA SER A 68 -8.82 22.52 -0.67
C SER A 68 -8.84 21.48 -1.79
N ASP A 69 -10.03 20.97 -2.09
CA ASP A 69 -10.35 20.02 -3.17
C ASP A 69 -10.47 20.65 -4.56
N ARG A 70 -10.22 21.96 -4.69
CA ARG A 70 -10.35 22.71 -5.95
C ARG A 70 -9.19 22.53 -6.93
N ILE A 71 -8.22 21.68 -6.60
CA ILE A 71 -7.02 21.45 -7.40
C ILE A 71 -7.09 20.05 -7.99
N ALA A 72 -7.42 19.98 -9.28
CA ALA A 72 -7.76 18.75 -9.99
C ALA A 72 -6.62 17.71 -10.04
N ASP A 73 -5.37 18.15 -9.89
CA ASP A 73 -4.14 17.35 -9.95
C ASP A 73 -3.42 17.24 -8.60
N ALA A 74 -4.06 17.62 -7.49
CA ALA A 74 -3.42 17.56 -6.18
C ALA A 74 -3.13 16.11 -5.76
N VAL A 75 -1.95 15.91 -5.19
CA VAL A 75 -1.65 14.69 -4.43
C VAL A 75 -2.40 14.77 -3.10
N VAL A 76 -3.12 13.71 -2.79
CA VAL A 76 -3.88 13.57 -1.55
C VAL A 76 -3.23 12.48 -0.72
N THR A 77 -2.83 12.81 0.51
CA THR A 77 -2.45 11.80 1.49
C THR A 77 -3.70 11.36 2.25
N VAL A 78 -4.03 10.08 2.15
CA VAL A 78 -5.11 9.43 2.89
C VAL A 78 -4.51 8.67 4.06
N VAL A 79 -4.94 9.02 5.26
CA VAL A 79 -4.58 8.33 6.50
C VAL A 79 -5.82 7.64 7.05
N THR A 80 -5.71 6.34 7.31
CA THR A 80 -6.75 5.60 8.01
C THR A 80 -6.21 5.17 9.37
N MET A 81 -6.88 5.55 10.45
CA MET A 81 -6.55 5.13 11.81
C MET A 81 -7.81 4.68 12.54
N ASP A 82 -7.83 3.44 13.00
CA ASP A 82 -8.91 2.87 13.82
C ASP A 82 -10.31 3.10 13.22
N GLY A 83 -10.42 3.03 11.89
CA GLY A 83 -11.66 3.23 11.13
C GLY A 83 -11.94 4.69 10.72
N ALA A 84 -11.29 5.67 11.34
CA ALA A 84 -11.33 7.05 10.91
C ALA A 84 -10.47 7.27 9.66
N THR A 85 -10.91 8.15 8.76
CA THR A 85 -10.18 8.50 7.53
C THR A 85 -9.94 10.00 7.44
N THR A 86 -8.67 10.39 7.43
CA THR A 86 -8.23 11.78 7.23
C THR A 86 -7.64 11.95 5.84
N ARG A 87 -8.06 13.00 5.11
CA ARG A 87 -7.53 13.34 3.79
C ARG A 87 -6.77 14.65 3.87
N LEU A 88 -5.48 14.65 3.55
CA LEU A 88 -4.65 15.84 3.48
C LEU A 88 -4.37 16.16 2.01
N ILE A 89 -4.83 17.31 1.54
CA ILE A 89 -4.65 17.77 0.17
C ILE A 89 -3.44 18.71 0.14
N GLU A 90 -2.35 18.26 -0.49
CA GLU A 90 -0.98 18.73 -0.24
C GLU A 90 -0.74 20.24 -0.51
N ALA A 91 -1.57 20.87 -1.35
CA ALA A 91 -1.42 22.27 -1.76
C ALA A 91 -1.60 23.33 -0.65
N GLY A 92 -1.96 22.95 0.58
CA GLY A 92 -2.15 23.91 1.69
C GLY A 92 -1.78 23.41 3.09
N THR A 93 -1.13 22.25 3.21
CA THR A 93 -1.11 21.49 4.48
C THR A 93 0.18 21.61 5.30
N GLN A 94 1.22 22.34 4.85
CA GLN A 94 2.54 22.27 5.49
C GLN A 94 2.58 22.72 6.96
N ALA A 95 1.61 23.50 7.44
CA ALA A 95 1.57 24.03 8.80
C ALA A 95 0.60 23.31 9.77
N VAL A 96 -0.15 22.30 9.32
CA VAL A 96 -1.16 21.63 10.17
C VAL A 96 -0.56 20.48 11.00
N PRO A 97 -1.13 20.16 12.18
CA PRO A 97 -0.63 19.08 13.05
C PRO A 97 -0.51 17.72 12.34
N GLU A 98 -1.49 17.37 11.50
CA GLU A 98 -1.56 16.12 10.77
C GLU A 98 -0.34 15.97 9.85
N ALA A 99 -0.03 17.00 9.05
CA ALA A 99 1.09 16.99 8.11
C ALA A 99 2.45 16.92 8.82
N ARG A 100 2.59 17.57 9.99
CA ARG A 100 3.80 17.45 10.81
C ARG A 100 3.95 16.04 11.36
N PHE A 101 2.86 15.43 11.80
CA PHE A 101 2.85 14.06 12.30
C PHE A 101 3.23 13.04 11.22
N LEU A 102 2.85 13.25 9.94
CA LEU A 102 3.19 12.30 8.88
C LEU A 102 4.70 12.03 8.77
N LYS A 103 5.55 13.02 9.09
CA LYS A 103 7.02 12.84 9.12
C LYS A 103 7.46 11.83 10.18
N ARG A 104 6.69 11.64 11.26
CA ARG A 104 6.95 10.65 12.31
C ARG A 104 6.66 9.23 11.85
N LEU A 105 5.91 9.04 10.77
CA LEU A 105 5.62 7.72 10.21
C LEU A 105 6.75 7.18 9.32
N ASP A 106 7.75 7.99 8.99
CA ASP A 106 8.93 7.54 8.26
C ASP A 106 9.84 6.69 9.17
N PRO A 107 9.98 5.37 8.92
CA PRO A 107 10.81 4.50 9.75
C PRO A 107 12.30 4.85 9.72
N ALA A 108 12.78 5.59 8.71
CA ALA A 108 14.16 6.04 8.64
C ALA A 108 14.51 7.02 9.78
N GLY A 109 13.51 7.74 10.30
CA GLY A 109 13.67 8.66 11.43
C GLY A 109 13.49 8.02 12.81
N TRP A 110 13.19 6.71 12.89
CA TRP A 110 12.93 6.05 14.18
C TRP A 110 14.23 5.72 14.92
N PRO A 111 14.34 6.07 16.22
CA PRO A 111 15.46 5.67 17.06
C PRO A 111 15.65 4.15 17.10
N ALA A 112 16.90 3.69 17.16
CA ALA A 112 17.19 2.26 17.34
C ALA A 112 16.59 1.71 18.67
N SER A 113 16.50 2.54 19.71
CA SER A 113 15.87 2.19 20.99
C SER A 113 14.35 1.95 20.88
N ASP A 114 13.71 2.49 19.86
CA ASP A 114 12.29 2.29 19.60
C ASP A 114 12.02 0.99 18.84
N GLN A 115 13.06 0.32 18.34
CA GLN A 115 12.95 -0.91 17.56
C GLN A 115 13.17 -2.14 18.46
N ALA A 116 12.14 -2.97 18.60
CA ALA A 116 12.24 -4.27 19.27
C ALA A 116 12.98 -5.33 18.42
N ALA A 117 13.18 -5.08 17.13
CA ALA A 117 14.02 -5.89 16.25
C ALA A 117 14.59 -5.04 15.11
N LYS A 118 15.71 -5.48 14.52
CA LYS A 118 16.28 -4.84 13.32
C LYS A 118 15.26 -4.89 12.16
N ALA A 119 15.26 -3.84 11.36
CA ALA A 119 14.51 -3.81 10.11
C ALA A 119 14.93 -4.98 9.21
N ALA A 120 13.97 -5.57 8.50
CA ALA A 120 14.21 -6.71 7.63
C ALA A 120 13.32 -6.65 6.39
N PRO A 121 13.70 -7.31 5.28
CA PRO A 121 12.82 -7.43 4.11
C PRO A 121 11.48 -8.04 4.48
N TYR A 122 10.38 -7.47 3.96
CA TYR A 122 9.06 -8.04 4.13
C TYR A 122 8.88 -9.24 3.21
N ARG A 123 8.57 -10.40 3.79
CA ARG A 123 8.34 -11.66 3.06
C ARG A 123 6.86 -12.06 3.15
N PRO A 124 6.02 -11.66 2.17
CA PRO A 124 4.62 -12.07 2.14
C PRO A 124 4.50 -13.57 1.88
N ALA A 125 3.50 -14.23 2.49
CA ALA A 125 3.19 -15.62 2.18
C ALA A 125 2.39 -15.74 0.87
N LYS A 126 1.54 -14.75 0.59
CA LYS A 126 0.67 -14.67 -0.59
C LYS A 126 0.79 -13.32 -1.26
N THR A 127 0.63 -13.33 -2.57
CA THR A 127 0.58 -12.14 -3.42
C THR A 127 -0.74 -12.14 -4.18
N ALA A 128 -1.41 -10.99 -4.19
CA ALA A 128 -2.53 -10.74 -5.08
C ALA A 128 -1.99 -10.45 -6.49
N VAL A 129 -2.50 -11.20 -7.45
CA VAL A 129 -2.23 -11.03 -8.88
C VAL A 129 -3.42 -10.31 -9.48
N LEU A 130 -3.24 -9.05 -9.87
CA LEU A 130 -4.25 -8.20 -10.46
C LEU A 130 -4.06 -8.21 -11.98
N ALA A 131 -4.95 -8.87 -12.70
CA ALA A 131 -4.90 -9.01 -14.15
C ALA A 131 -5.94 -8.12 -14.84
N GLY A 132 -5.47 -7.22 -15.71
CA GLY A 132 -6.32 -6.44 -16.62
C GLY A 132 -6.09 -6.91 -18.04
N GLU A 133 -7.17 -7.16 -18.80
CA GLU A 133 -7.04 -7.47 -20.22
C GLU A 133 -6.36 -6.32 -20.96
N ALA A 134 -5.45 -6.64 -21.87
CA ALA A 134 -4.68 -5.67 -22.62
C ALA A 134 -4.57 -6.10 -24.08
N ALA A 135 -4.62 -5.11 -24.99
CA ALA A 135 -4.18 -5.33 -26.36
C ALA A 135 -2.69 -5.69 -26.31
N GLY A 136 -2.34 -6.91 -26.72
CA GLY A 136 -0.99 -7.44 -26.57
C GLY A 136 0.01 -6.64 -27.39
N THR A 137 0.70 -5.70 -26.74
CA THR A 137 1.82 -4.97 -27.33
C THR A 137 3.10 -5.40 -26.61
N GLY A 138 4.13 -5.81 -27.36
CA GLY A 138 5.42 -6.24 -26.82
C GLY A 138 5.59 -7.76 -26.62
N THR A 139 6.53 -8.13 -25.74
CA THR A 139 6.85 -9.55 -25.46
C THR A 139 5.73 -10.20 -24.67
N VAL A 140 5.11 -11.24 -25.25
CA VAL A 140 4.04 -12.00 -24.62
C VAL A 140 4.61 -13.29 -24.03
N ARG A 141 4.45 -13.50 -22.72
CA ARG A 141 4.88 -14.71 -22.01
C ARG A 141 3.69 -15.56 -21.58
N ALA A 142 3.84 -16.88 -21.54
CA ALA A 142 2.81 -17.74 -20.97
C ALA A 142 2.73 -17.54 -19.45
N TRP A 143 1.52 -17.39 -18.92
CA TRP A 143 1.29 -17.31 -17.48
C TRP A 143 1.43 -18.71 -16.85
N PRO A 144 2.32 -18.90 -15.84
CA PRO A 144 2.66 -20.23 -15.34
C PRO A 144 1.73 -20.74 -14.23
N LEU A 145 0.76 -19.94 -13.79
CA LEU A 145 -0.17 -20.30 -12.70
C LEU A 145 -1.59 -20.52 -13.25
N LYS A 146 -2.56 -20.65 -12.34
CA LYS A 146 -3.98 -20.75 -12.69
C LYS A 146 -4.41 -19.62 -13.62
N PRO A 147 -5.42 -19.83 -14.49
CA PRO A 147 -5.84 -18.84 -15.44
C PRO A 147 -6.18 -17.49 -14.79
N LEU A 148 -5.65 -16.41 -15.35
CA LEU A 148 -5.82 -15.04 -14.85
C LEU A 148 -7.28 -14.55 -14.89
N GLY A 149 -8.12 -15.17 -15.73
CA GLY A 149 -9.55 -14.83 -15.85
C GLY A 149 -10.44 -15.41 -14.76
N ASP A 150 -9.97 -16.35 -13.95
CA ASP A 150 -10.81 -17.14 -13.01
C ASP A 150 -10.88 -16.51 -11.60
N GLY A 151 -10.64 -15.21 -11.49
CA GLY A 151 -10.56 -14.49 -10.23
C GLY A 151 -11.82 -13.68 -9.88
N VAL A 152 -11.69 -12.83 -8.85
CA VAL A 152 -12.75 -11.90 -8.45
C VAL A 152 -12.47 -10.48 -8.94
N PRO A 153 -13.47 -9.72 -9.42
CA PRO A 153 -13.28 -8.33 -9.83
C PRO A 153 -12.90 -7.44 -8.63
N VAL A 154 -11.73 -6.81 -8.69
CA VAL A 154 -11.20 -5.90 -7.66
C VAL A 154 -10.36 -4.83 -8.33
N ALA A 155 -10.51 -3.57 -7.93
CA ALA A 155 -9.64 -2.48 -8.39
C ALA A 155 -9.54 -2.33 -9.93
N GLY A 156 -10.64 -2.60 -10.64
CA GLY A 156 -10.68 -2.57 -12.11
C GLY A 156 -9.91 -3.71 -12.80
N ALA A 157 -9.57 -4.76 -12.06
CA ALA A 157 -8.86 -5.94 -12.55
C ALA A 157 -9.53 -7.24 -12.04
N VAL A 158 -9.12 -8.38 -12.60
CA VAL A 158 -9.44 -9.70 -12.04
C VAL A 158 -8.34 -10.09 -11.07
N CYS A 159 -8.69 -10.32 -9.81
CA CYS A 159 -7.77 -10.68 -8.75
C CYS A 159 -7.77 -12.18 -8.47
N THR A 160 -6.56 -12.76 -8.42
CA THR A 160 -6.33 -14.10 -7.87
C THR A 160 -5.26 -14.05 -6.78
N LEU A 161 -5.24 -15.03 -5.88
CA LEU A 161 -4.19 -15.18 -4.87
C LEU A 161 -3.25 -16.32 -5.26
N ALA A 162 -1.96 -16.07 -5.15
CA ALA A 162 -0.92 -17.07 -5.35
C ALA A 162 0.08 -17.05 -4.19
N PRO A 163 0.69 -18.21 -3.84
CA PRO A 163 1.84 -18.22 -2.94
C PRO A 163 2.95 -17.33 -3.52
N SER A 164 3.49 -16.41 -2.74
CA SER A 164 4.45 -15.41 -3.25
C SER A 164 5.69 -16.05 -3.87
N ALA A 165 6.14 -17.18 -3.34
CA ALA A 165 7.27 -17.95 -3.88
C ALA A 165 7.02 -18.56 -5.26
N LYS A 166 5.77 -18.66 -5.73
CA LYS A 166 5.39 -19.21 -7.04
C LYS A 166 5.07 -18.13 -8.07
N VAL A 167 4.97 -16.87 -7.65
CA VAL A 167 4.62 -15.78 -8.56
C VAL A 167 5.86 -15.40 -9.38
N PRO A 168 5.79 -15.43 -10.72
CA PRO A 168 6.92 -15.03 -11.55
C PRO A 168 7.16 -13.51 -11.40
N ASP A 169 8.39 -13.08 -11.67
CA ASP A 169 8.68 -11.66 -11.81
C ASP A 169 7.86 -11.09 -12.98
N ALA A 170 6.93 -10.18 -12.67
CA ALA A 170 6.01 -9.55 -13.60
C ALA A 170 6.41 -8.08 -13.77
N LYS A 171 7.57 -7.88 -14.39
CA LYS A 171 8.09 -6.54 -14.69
C LYS A 171 7.08 -5.72 -15.50
N PRO A 172 7.00 -4.40 -15.26
CA PRO A 172 6.22 -3.50 -16.10
C PRO A 172 6.51 -3.71 -17.59
N GLY A 173 5.48 -3.67 -18.43
CA GLY A 173 5.59 -3.86 -19.88
C GLY A 173 5.63 -5.32 -20.35
N THR A 174 5.61 -6.31 -19.45
CA THR A 174 5.43 -7.73 -19.84
C THR A 174 3.95 -8.05 -20.03
N ALA A 175 3.58 -8.52 -21.22
CA ALA A 175 2.24 -9.05 -21.48
C ALA A 175 2.19 -10.56 -21.18
N TRP A 176 1.07 -11.02 -20.64
CA TRP A 176 0.88 -12.41 -20.20
C TRP A 176 -0.26 -13.09 -20.94
N ARG A 177 -0.02 -14.26 -21.52
CA ARG A 177 -1.03 -15.09 -22.17
C ARG A 177 -1.60 -16.09 -21.15
N SER A 178 -2.93 -16.12 -21.02
CA SER A 178 -3.66 -17.04 -20.15
C SER A 178 -5.06 -17.29 -20.71
N GLY A 179 -5.51 -18.54 -20.79
CA GLY A 179 -6.88 -18.85 -21.25
C GLY A 179 -7.24 -18.24 -22.61
N GLY A 180 -6.30 -18.18 -23.54
CA GLY A 180 -6.49 -17.58 -24.87
C GLY A 180 -6.48 -16.04 -24.92
N ARG A 181 -6.44 -15.35 -23.78
CA ARG A 181 -6.43 -13.88 -23.69
C ARG A 181 -5.08 -13.33 -23.25
N THR A 182 -4.85 -12.05 -23.54
CA THR A 182 -3.64 -11.34 -23.15
C THR A 182 -3.93 -10.36 -22.03
N TYR A 183 -3.09 -10.36 -21.00
CA TYR A 183 -3.24 -9.59 -19.78
C TYR A 183 -2.00 -8.75 -19.49
N SER A 184 -2.23 -7.57 -18.91
CA SER A 184 -1.26 -6.89 -18.08
C SER A 184 -1.42 -7.39 -16.64
N VAL A 185 -0.31 -7.61 -15.93
CA VAL A 185 -0.32 -8.12 -14.56
C VAL A 185 0.35 -7.12 -13.63
N ARG A 186 -0.32 -6.80 -12.53
CA ARG A 186 0.25 -6.08 -11.39
C ARG A 186 0.29 -7.00 -10.19
N LEU A 187 1.42 -7.01 -9.49
CA LEU A 187 1.62 -7.82 -8.29
C LEU A 187 1.48 -6.93 -7.06
N ARG A 188 0.67 -7.39 -6.11
CA ARG A 188 0.49 -6.72 -4.82
C ARG A 188 0.67 -7.72 -3.70
N PRO A 189 1.83 -7.74 -3.02
CA PRO A 189 2.02 -8.48 -1.77
C PRO A 189 0.86 -8.27 -0.81
N LEU A 190 0.37 -9.34 -0.18
CA LEU A 190 -0.58 -9.19 0.93
C LEU A 190 0.20 -8.69 2.14
N LEU A 191 -0.34 -7.67 2.80
CA LEU A 191 0.14 -7.15 4.06
C LEU A 191 -0.47 -7.94 5.23
N PRO A 192 0.07 -7.83 6.45
CA PRO A 192 -0.57 -8.44 7.62
C PRO A 192 -2.05 -8.05 7.75
N GLY A 193 -2.89 -9.00 8.13
CA GLY A 193 -4.35 -8.83 8.23
C GLY A 193 -5.11 -8.94 6.90
N GLU A 194 -4.42 -8.96 5.75
CA GLU A 194 -5.03 -9.19 4.45
C GLU A 194 -4.93 -10.68 4.11
N SER A 195 -6.05 -11.26 3.68
CA SER A 195 -6.18 -12.71 3.47
C SER A 195 -6.88 -13.07 2.16
N SER A 196 -7.59 -12.11 1.56
CA SER A 196 -8.44 -12.28 0.40
C SER A 196 -8.19 -11.18 -0.65
N CYS A 197 -8.61 -11.42 -1.88
CA CYS A 197 -8.61 -10.40 -2.92
C CYS A 197 -9.51 -9.19 -2.58
N ARG A 198 -10.53 -9.35 -1.73
CA ARG A 198 -11.39 -8.22 -1.34
C ARG A 198 -10.65 -7.21 -0.46
N ASP A 199 -9.58 -7.64 0.20
CA ASP A 199 -8.78 -6.79 1.10
C ASP A 199 -7.81 -5.87 0.33
N VAL A 200 -7.68 -6.06 -0.99
CA VAL A 200 -6.73 -5.32 -1.83
C VAL A 200 -7.37 -4.25 -2.71
N GLY A 201 -8.68 -4.04 -2.59
CA GLY A 201 -9.49 -3.06 -3.35
C GLY A 201 -9.32 -1.62 -2.89
#